data_AF-A0A2N8N6L8-F1
#
_entry.id   AF-A0A2N8N6L8-F1
#
_cell.length_a   1.000
_cell.length_b   1.000
_cell.length_c   1.000
_cell.angle_alpha   90.00
_cell.angle_beta   90.00
_cell.angle_gamma   90.00
#
_symmetry.space_group_name_H-M   'P 1'
#
loop_
_entity.id
_entity.type
_entity.pdbx_description
1 polymer ?
#
loop_
_entity_poly.entity_id
_entity_poly.type
_entity_poly.pdbx_seq_one_letter_code
_entity_poly.pdbx_strand_id
1 'polypeptide(L)'
;MNTLTTFAQQGDVRGELNTLLSDYALPIVIAILVLSVVTGLITNMDKIIDKNGDGSRKEGIINVIWYLAYAILFCLVVAGVITLLNSKFTLQI
;
A
#
# COMPACT_ATOMS: atom_id res chain seq x y z
N MET A 1 -18.51 17.21 -33.48
CA MET A 1 -18.09 16.59 -32.21
C MET A 1 -16.68 16.12 -32.44
N ASN A 2 -15.73 16.92 -31.96
CA ASN A 2 -14.37 16.92 -32.46
C ASN A 2 -13.57 16.07 -31.48
N THR A 3 -12.65 15.23 -31.93
CA THR A 3 -11.86 14.34 -31.07
C THR A 3 -11.14 15.08 -29.92
N LEU A 4 -10.94 16.39 -30.05
CA LEU A 4 -10.48 17.31 -29.01
C LEU A 4 -11.43 17.48 -27.81
N THR A 5 -12.75 17.40 -28.00
CA THR A 5 -13.74 17.44 -26.90
C THR A 5 -13.80 16.12 -26.12
N THR A 6 -13.37 15.02 -26.74
CA THR A 6 -13.24 13.71 -26.09
C THR A 6 -11.99 13.61 -25.23
N PHE A 7 -10.92 14.34 -25.56
CA PHE A 7 -9.76 14.53 -24.66
C PHE A 7 -10.06 15.50 -23.51
N ALA A 8 -10.98 16.46 -23.67
CA ALA A 8 -11.44 17.31 -22.57
C ALA A 8 -12.21 16.54 -21.47
N GLN A 9 -12.77 15.37 -21.79
CA GLN A 9 -13.32 14.43 -20.79
C GLN A 9 -12.25 13.66 -20.01
N GLN A 10 -10.95 13.78 -20.36
CA GLN A 10 -9.85 13.23 -19.53
C GLN A 10 -9.64 14.03 -18.23
N GLY A 11 -10.32 15.17 -18.06
CA GLY A 11 -10.41 15.85 -16.76
C GLY A 11 -11.12 15.04 -15.69
N ASP A 12 -11.93 14.06 -16.09
CA ASP A 12 -12.75 13.24 -15.17
C ASP A 12 -11.93 12.15 -14.47
N VAL A 13 -11.06 11.47 -15.22
CA VAL A 13 -10.20 10.39 -14.66
C VAL A 13 -9.21 10.93 -13.63
N ARG A 14 -8.66 12.13 -13.83
CA ARG A 14 -7.76 12.76 -12.83
C ARG A 14 -8.53 13.19 -11.58
N GLY A 15 -9.76 13.67 -11.75
CA GLY A 15 -10.66 14.01 -10.65
C GLY A 15 -11.06 12.78 -9.83
N GLU A 16 -11.49 11.71 -10.50
CA GLU A 16 -11.82 10.42 -9.86
C GLU A 16 -10.62 9.79 -9.15
N LEU A 17 -9.44 9.79 -9.77
CA LEU A 17 -8.22 9.30 -9.12
C LEU A 17 -7.84 10.16 -7.91
N ASN A 18 -8.04 11.47 -7.97
CA ASN A 18 -7.78 12.36 -6.84
C ASN A 18 -8.78 12.14 -5.70
N THR A 19 -10.06 11.89 -6.01
CA THR A 19 -11.08 11.52 -5.02
C THR A 19 -10.81 10.14 -4.41
N LEU A 20 -10.39 9.16 -5.21
CA LEU A 20 -9.98 7.84 -4.71
C LEU A 20 -8.74 7.91 -3.83
N LEU A 21 -7.74 8.71 -4.21
CA LEU A 21 -6.54 8.92 -3.39
C LEU A 21 -6.83 9.76 -2.13
N SER A 22 -7.77 10.71 -2.18
CA SER A 22 -8.14 11.51 -1.01
C SER A 22 -8.95 10.69 -0.01
N ASP A 23 -10.01 10.04 -0.49
CA ASP A 23 -11.04 9.47 0.39
C ASP A 23 -10.77 8.00 0.70
N TYR A 24 -10.06 7.29 -0.18
CA TYR A 24 -9.78 5.86 -0.02
C TYR A 24 -8.32 5.50 0.24
N ALA A 25 -7.35 6.42 0.12
CA ALA A 25 -5.95 6.06 0.41
C ALA A 25 -5.76 5.60 1.86
N LEU A 26 -6.34 6.31 2.84
CA LEU A 26 -6.23 5.93 4.24
C LEU A 26 -6.83 4.55 4.54
N PRO A 27 -8.09 4.23 4.17
CA PRO A 27 -8.65 2.90 4.42
C PRO A 27 -7.92 1.80 3.65
N ILE A 28 -7.41 2.06 2.44
CA ILE A 28 -6.60 1.08 1.68
C ILE A 28 -5.27 0.80 2.41
N VAL A 29 -4.57 1.83 2.87
CA VAL A 29 -3.33 1.66 3.64
C VAL A 29 -3.60 0.88 4.92
N ILE A 30 -4.66 1.20 5.66
CA ILE A 30 -5.03 0.45 6.87
C ILE A 30 -5.32 -1.02 6.54
N ALA A 31 -6.05 -1.30 5.45
CA ALA A 31 -6.32 -2.67 5.03
C ALA A 31 -5.04 -3.45 4.72
N ILE A 32 -4.09 -2.83 3.99
CA ILE A 32 -2.78 -3.44 3.69
C ILE A 32 -2.01 -3.74 4.98
N LEU A 33 -1.95 -2.79 5.91
CA LEU A 33 -1.25 -2.98 7.19
C LEU A 33 -1.88 -4.10 8.01
N VAL A 34 -3.21 -4.13 8.14
CA VAL A 34 -3.92 -5.20 8.87
C VAL A 34 -3.68 -6.57 8.23
N LEU A 35 -3.82 -6.67 6.90
CA LEU A 35 -3.60 -7.93 6.18
C LEU A 35 -2.16 -8.42 6.32
N SER A 36 -1.18 -7.52 6.31
CA SER A 36 0.23 -7.88 6.52
C SER A 36 0.48 -8.48 7.90
N VAL A 37 -0.08 -7.88 8.96
CA VAL A 37 0.07 -8.37 10.33
C VAL A 37 -0.65 -9.71 10.50
N VAL A 38 -1.89 -9.83 10.02
CA VAL A 38 -2.66 -11.08 10.08
C VAL A 38 -1.92 -12.21 9.37
N THR A 39 -1.39 -11.95 8.16
CA THR A 39 -0.62 -12.94 7.40
C THR A 39 0.66 -13.33 8.14
N GLY A 40 1.39 -12.34 8.70
CA GLY A 40 2.58 -12.59 9.50
C GLY A 40 2.27 -13.47 10.73
N LEU A 41 1.16 -13.19 11.42
CA LEU A 41 0.74 -13.96 12.60
C LEU A 41 0.36 -15.39 12.22
N ILE A 42 -0.46 -15.59 11.18
CA ILE A 42 -0.90 -16.93 10.75
C ILE A 42 0.30 -17.78 10.31
N THR A 43 1.20 -17.21 9.51
CA THR A 43 2.36 -17.94 8.97
C THR A 43 3.45 -18.22 9.99
N ASN A 44 3.51 -17.46 11.10
CA ASN A 44 4.53 -17.64 12.15
C ASN A 44 3.95 -18.11 13.49
N MET A 45 2.68 -18.50 13.53
CA MET A 45 1.96 -18.88 14.76
C MET A 45 2.71 -19.97 15.55
N ASP A 46 3.18 -21.02 14.86
CA ASP A 46 3.91 -22.14 15.48
C ASP A 46 5.19 -21.68 16.19
N LYS A 47 5.90 -20.68 15.63
CA LYS A 47 7.09 -20.08 16.25
C LYS A 47 6.71 -19.19 17.43
N ILE A 48 5.63 -18.41 17.30
CA ILE A 48 5.17 -17.49 18.36
C ILE A 48 4.75 -18.26 19.62
N ILE A 49 4.06 -19.39 19.46
CA ILE A 49 3.64 -20.23 20.58
C ILE A 49 4.74 -21.16 21.08
N ASP A 50 5.91 -21.19 20.42
CA ASP A 50 7.03 -22.07 20.75
C ASP A 50 6.60 -23.54 20.80
N LYS A 51 5.89 -23.97 19.76
CA LYS A 51 5.22 -25.27 19.72
C LYS A 51 6.15 -26.44 20.01
N ASN A 52 7.42 -26.29 19.66
CA ASN A 52 8.45 -27.33 19.81
C ASN A 52 9.37 -27.08 21.03
N GLY A 53 9.22 -25.98 21.76
CA GLY A 53 10.08 -25.63 22.90
C GLY A 53 11.53 -25.31 22.53
N ASP A 54 11.77 -24.86 21.29
CA ASP A 54 13.10 -24.56 20.74
C ASP A 54 13.51 -23.10 20.95
N GLY A 55 12.66 -22.29 21.58
CA GLY A 55 12.93 -20.87 21.82
C GLY A 55 12.64 -19.98 20.61
N SER A 56 11.84 -20.46 19.65
CA SER A 56 11.49 -19.75 18.40
C SER A 56 10.58 -18.53 18.57
N ARG A 57 10.11 -18.22 19.80
CA ARG A 57 9.20 -17.09 20.10
C ARG A 57 9.69 -15.76 19.54
N LYS A 58 10.97 -15.45 19.80
CA LYS A 58 11.59 -14.19 19.36
C LYS A 58 11.63 -14.10 17.84
N GLU A 59 11.97 -15.21 17.18
CA GLU A 59 12.02 -15.27 15.72
C GLU A 59 10.63 -15.09 15.10
N GLY A 60 9.61 -15.74 15.66
CA GLY A 60 8.22 -15.59 15.22
C GLY A 60 7.74 -14.14 15.30
N ILE A 61 8.01 -13.43 16.40
CA ILE A 61 7.63 -12.02 16.56
C ILE A 61 8.41 -11.13 15.59
N ILE A 62 9.72 -11.34 15.44
CA ILE A 62 10.56 -10.56 14.52
C ILE A 62 10.07 -10.73 13.08
N ASN A 63 9.67 -11.94 12.68
CA ASN A 63 9.11 -12.17 11.36
C ASN A 63 7.83 -11.36 11.13
N VAL A 64 6.90 -11.34 12.09
CA VAL A 64 5.66 -10.53 12.00
C VAL A 64 5.98 -9.04 11.83
N ILE A 65 6.99 -8.54 12.55
CA ILE A 65 7.45 -7.15 12.42
C ILE A 65 7.99 -6.89 11.00
N TRP A 66 8.72 -7.84 10.41
CA TRP A 66 9.19 -7.72 9.03
C TRP A 66 8.05 -7.68 8.01
N TYR A 67 7.00 -8.49 8.17
CA TYR A 67 5.80 -8.41 7.32
C TYR A 67 5.19 -6.99 7.34
N LEU A 68 5.08 -6.39 8.54
CA LEU A 68 4.60 -5.03 8.68
C LEU A 68 5.56 -3.99 8.07
N ALA A 69 6.88 -4.17 8.28
CA ALA A 69 7.89 -3.26 7.73
C ALA A 69 7.89 -3.25 6.19
N TYR A 70 7.74 -4.41 5.55
CA TYR A 70 7.62 -4.49 4.09
C TYR A 70 6.33 -3.85 3.57
N ALA A 71 5.22 -3.98 4.29
CA ALA A 71 3.97 -3.31 3.93
C ALA A 71 4.08 -1.78 3.98
N ILE A 72 4.76 -1.24 5.00
CA ILE A 72 5.04 0.20 5.10
C ILE A 72 5.96 0.66 3.97
N LEU A 73 7.04 -0.09 3.69
CA LEU A 73 7.94 0.21 2.58
C LEU A 73 7.20 0.23 1.24
N PHE A 74 6.30 -0.73 1.01
CA PHE A 74 5.46 -0.75 -0.20
C PHE A 74 4.61 0.52 -0.33
N CYS A 75 3.92 0.94 0.74
CA CYS A 75 3.15 2.18 0.74
C CYS A 75 4.01 3.43 0.44
N LEU A 76 5.22 3.49 0.99
CA LEU A 76 6.16 4.59 0.73
C LEU A 76 6.60 4.63 -0.73
N VAL A 77 6.90 3.48 -1.33
CA VAL A 77 7.27 3.40 -2.76
C VAL A 77 6.11 3.86 -3.64
N VAL A 78 4.88 3.42 -3.36
CA VAL A 78 3.68 3.84 -4.12
C VAL A 78 3.47 5.35 -4.01
N ALA A 79 3.56 5.92 -2.80
CA ALA A 79 3.45 7.37 -2.60
C ALA A 79 4.54 8.15 -3.35
N GLY A 80 5.77 7.65 -3.34
CA GLY A 80 6.89 8.23 -4.10
C GLY A 80 6.65 8.23 -5.61
N VAL A 81 6.13 7.12 -6.15
CA VAL A 81 5.77 7.01 -7.57
C VAL A 81 4.66 8.01 -7.93
N ILE A 82 3.59 8.12 -7.14
CA ILE A 82 2.51 9.08 -7.39
C ILE A 82 3.06 10.52 -7.41
N THR A 83 3.93 10.86 -6.46
CA THR A 83 4.56 12.19 -6.37
C THR A 83 5.41 12.48 -7.62
N LEU A 84 6.18 11.49 -8.08
CA LEU A 84 7.00 11.61 -9.29
C LEU A 84 6.14 11.78 -10.56
N LEU A 85 5.06 11.00 -10.70
CA LEU A 85 4.13 11.11 -11.81
C LEU A 85 3.47 12.51 -11.83
N ASN A 86 3.01 13.00 -10.68
CA ASN A 86 2.43 14.34 -10.58
C ASN A 86 3.42 15.44 -10.97
N SER A 87 4.69 15.33 -10.58
CA SER A 87 5.73 16.30 -10.95
C SER A 87 6.10 16.27 -12.44
N LYS A 88 6.02 15.11 -13.11
CA LYS A 88 6.40 14.97 -14.53
C LYS A 88 5.24 15.17 -15.51
N PHE A 89 3.99 14.98 -15.08
CA PHE A 89 2.79 15.23 -15.90
C PHE A 89 2.14 16.60 -15.67
N THR A 90 2.71 17.45 -14.81
CA THR A 90 2.57 18.93 -14.92
C THR A 90 3.48 19.49 -16.02
N LEU A 91 3.53 18.82 -17.18
CA LEU A 91 4.02 19.46 -18.39
C LEU A 91 2.92 20.44 -18.83
N GLN A 92 3.31 21.71 -18.77
CA GLN A 92 2.58 22.88 -19.24
C GLN A 92 1.85 22.57 -20.56
N ILE A 93 0.53 22.54 -20.50
CA ILE A 93 -0.34 22.90 -21.61
C ILE A 93 -1.10 24.13 -21.15
#